data_AF-A0A354Z1F8-F1
#
_entry.id   AF-A0A354Z1F8-F1
#
_cell.length_a   1.000
_cell.length_b   1.000
_cell.length_c   1.000
_cell.angle_alpha   90.00
_cell.angle_beta   90.00
_cell.angle_gamma   90.00
#
_symmetry.space_group_name_H-M   'P 1'
#
loop_
_entity.id
_entity.type
_entity.pdbx_description
1 polymer ?
#
loop_
_entity_poly.entity_id
_entity_poly.type
_entity_poly.pdbx_seq_one_letter_code
_entity_poly.pdbx_strand_id
1 'polypeptide(L)'
;DQGPNTGGMGAYVNPPVFDRELQMQVIKNIIEPVIKAMAEEGCPYQGVLYAGLMITSEGPKVLEFNARFGDPETQVLMPMIKGDILPVLEAAAS
;
A
#
# COMPACT_ATOMS: atom_id res chain seq x y z
N ASP A 1 18.39 -16.40 -0.54
CA ASP A 1 17.99 -17.23 0.63
C ASP A 1 19.10 -17.50 1.65
N GLN A 2 20.01 -16.55 1.93
CA GLN A 2 21.11 -16.80 2.91
C GLN A 2 21.32 -15.63 3.90
N GLY A 3 20.25 -14.98 4.35
CA GLY A 3 20.36 -13.93 5.36
C GLY A 3 19.05 -13.74 6.13
N PRO A 4 19.12 -13.16 7.34
CA PRO A 4 17.92 -12.80 8.10
C PRO A 4 17.10 -11.76 7.33
N ASN A 5 15.79 -11.73 7.58
CA ASN A 5 14.93 -10.67 7.05
C ASN A 5 15.46 -9.29 7.48
N THR A 6 15.43 -8.33 6.56
CA THR A 6 15.75 -6.92 6.81
C THR A 6 14.46 -6.09 6.70
N GLY A 7 14.51 -4.80 7.06
CA GLY A 7 13.39 -3.89 6.78
C GLY A 7 13.13 -3.65 5.29
N GLY A 8 14.09 -3.98 4.42
CA GLY A 8 14.06 -3.78 2.97
C GLY A 8 15.41 -3.27 2.47
N MET A 9 16.03 -3.95 1.50
CA MET A 9 17.35 -3.55 0.95
C MET A 9 17.25 -2.69 -0.32
N GLY A 10 16.04 -2.50 -0.85
CA GLY A 10 15.76 -1.72 -2.04
C GLY A 10 14.33 -1.92 -2.52
N ALA A 11 13.84 -1.00 -3.33
CA ALA A 11 12.50 -1.03 -3.92
C ALA A 11 12.53 -0.50 -5.35
N TYR A 12 11.46 -0.77 -6.11
CA TYR A 12 11.18 -0.15 -7.40
C TYR A 12 9.66 -0.07 -7.62
N VAL A 13 9.24 0.71 -8.60
CA VAL A 13 7.82 0.99 -8.87
C VAL A 13 7.36 0.33 -10.18
N ASN A 14 6.05 0.08 -10.29
CA ASN A 14 5.39 -0.51 -11.46
C ASN A 14 5.95 -1.87 -11.89
N PRO A 15 5.97 -2.88 -10.99
CA PRO A 15 6.36 -4.22 -11.39
C PRO A 15 5.38 -4.78 -12.44
N PRO A 16 5.87 -5.46 -13.50
CA PRO A 16 5.00 -5.94 -14.58
C PRO A 16 3.86 -6.86 -14.15
N VAL A 17 4.02 -7.54 -13.01
CA VAL A 17 2.98 -8.41 -12.42
C VAL A 17 1.79 -7.63 -11.86
N PHE A 18 1.95 -6.34 -11.57
CA PHE A 18 0.92 -5.49 -10.97
C PHE A 18 0.25 -4.61 -12.03
N ASP A 19 -0.54 -5.26 -12.88
CA ASP A 19 -1.30 -4.58 -13.93
C ASP A 19 -2.58 -3.91 -13.42
N ARG A 20 -3.31 -3.27 -14.34
CA ARG A 20 -4.54 -2.53 -14.02
C ARG A 20 -5.65 -3.44 -13.50
N GLU A 21 -5.74 -4.67 -13.99
CA GLU A 21 -6.77 -5.60 -13.56
C GLU A 21 -6.51 -6.03 -12.11
N LEU A 22 -5.28 -6.41 -11.80
CA LEU A 22 -4.87 -6.77 -10.45
C LEU A 22 -5.00 -5.57 -9.49
N GLN A 23 -4.64 -4.36 -9.92
CA GLN A 23 -4.84 -3.14 -9.13
C GLN A 23 -6.32 -2.95 -8.74
N MET A 24 -7.26 -3.13 -9.68
CA MET A 24 -8.68 -3.02 -9.38
C MET A 24 -9.16 -4.11 -8.43
N GLN A 25 -8.68 -5.34 -8.58
CA GLN A 25 -8.99 -6.43 -7.66
C GLN A 25 -8.51 -6.12 -6.24
N VAL A 26 -7.30 -5.59 -6.09
CA VAL A 26 -6.74 -5.17 -4.79
C VAL A 26 -7.58 -4.06 -4.17
N ILE A 27 -7.93 -3.02 -4.93
CA ILE A 27 -8.73 -1.91 -4.39
C ILE A 27 -10.09 -2.43 -3.89
N LYS A 28 -10.82 -3.15 -4.73
CA LYS A 28 -12.19 -3.59 -4.44
C LYS A 28 -12.27 -4.65 -3.35
N ASN A 29 -11.33 -5.59 -3.33
CA ASN A 29 -11.43 -6.77 -2.48
C ASN A 29 -10.59 -6.65 -1.19
N ILE A 30 -9.65 -5.70 -1.12
CA ILE A 30 -8.75 -5.54 0.02
C ILE A 30 -8.87 -4.14 0.62
N ILE A 31 -8.60 -3.09 -0.17
CA ILE A 31 -8.48 -1.73 0.39
C ILE A 31 -9.83 -1.16 0.83
N GLU A 32 -10.84 -1.18 -0.05
CA GLU A 32 -12.18 -0.66 0.26
C GLU A 32 -12.85 -1.40 1.44
N PRO A 33 -12.84 -2.75 1.51
CA PRO A 33 -13.42 -3.46 2.66
C PRO A 33 -12.72 -3.15 3.98
N VAL A 34 -11.38 -3.01 3.97
CA VAL A 34 -10.60 -2.69 5.17
C VAL A 34 -10.94 -1.30 5.70
N ILE A 35 -10.97 -0.29 4.82
CA ILE A 35 -11.34 1.08 5.20
C ILE A 35 -12.78 1.12 5.74
N LYS A 36 -13.70 0.41 5.06
CA LYS A 36 -15.10 0.33 5.48
C LYS A 36 -15.25 -0.34 6.85
N ALA A 37 -14.61 -1.48 7.07
CA ALA A 37 -14.68 -2.21 8.33
C ALA A 37 -14.14 -1.36 9.49
N MET A 38 -13.00 -0.69 9.31
CA MET A 38 -12.45 0.22 10.32
C MET A 38 -13.42 1.36 10.65
N ALA A 39 -14.11 1.93 9.66
CA ALA A 39 -15.14 2.93 9.92
C ALA A 39 -16.36 2.36 10.68
N GLU A 40 -16.82 1.16 10.32
CA GLU A 40 -17.95 0.47 10.97
C GLU A 40 -17.63 0.06 12.42
N GLU A 41 -16.37 -0.26 12.71
CA GLU A 41 -15.87 -0.57 14.06
C GLU A 41 -15.61 0.69 14.92
N GLY A 42 -15.86 1.89 14.38
CA GLY A 42 -15.65 3.15 15.09
C GLY A 42 -14.19 3.58 15.19
N CYS A 43 -13.31 2.98 14.38
CA CYS A 43 -11.89 3.31 14.28
C CYS A 43 -11.50 3.77 12.85
N PRO A 44 -12.15 4.80 12.28
CA PRO A 44 -11.90 5.22 10.91
C PRO A 44 -10.42 5.56 10.71
N TYR A 45 -9.85 5.05 9.61
CA TYR A 45 -8.44 5.21 9.31
C TYR A 45 -8.16 6.46 8.48
N GLN A 46 -7.19 7.25 8.90
CA GLN A 46 -6.68 8.43 8.18
C GLN A 46 -5.15 8.32 8.05
N GLY A 47 -4.62 8.70 6.89
CA GLY A 47 -3.20 8.61 6.56
C GLY A 47 -2.89 7.56 5.49
N VAL A 48 -1.71 6.96 5.57
CA VAL A 48 -1.20 6.02 4.55
C VAL A 48 -1.45 4.59 4.99
N LEU A 49 -2.32 3.88 4.28
CA LEU A 49 -2.51 2.45 4.46
C LEU A 49 -1.58 1.69 3.50
N TYR A 50 -0.51 1.10 4.03
CA TYR A 50 0.41 0.28 3.26
C TYR A 50 0.01 -1.20 3.38
N ALA A 51 -0.32 -1.83 2.25
CA ALA A 51 -0.68 -3.25 2.20
C ALA A 51 0.47 -4.07 1.61
N GLY A 52 1.06 -4.95 2.43
CA GLY A 52 1.98 -5.98 1.96
C GLY A 52 1.18 -7.11 1.33
N LEU A 53 1.37 -7.36 0.03
CA LEU A 53 0.59 -8.34 -0.72
C LEU A 53 1.46 -9.48 -1.24
N MET A 54 0.90 -10.69 -1.21
CA MET A 54 1.39 -11.83 -1.95
C MET A 54 0.45 -12.10 -3.12
N ILE A 55 0.98 -12.06 -4.35
CA ILE A 55 0.22 -12.42 -5.54
C ILE A 55 0.31 -13.92 -5.73
N THR A 56 -0.82 -14.61 -5.57
CA THR A 56 -0.91 -16.07 -5.65
C THR A 56 -1.73 -16.51 -6.86
N SER A 57 -1.74 -17.81 -7.16
CA SER A 57 -2.61 -18.39 -8.21
C SER A 57 -4.11 -18.22 -7.95
N GLU A 58 -4.50 -17.96 -6.70
CA GLU A 58 -5.90 -17.75 -6.29
C GLU A 58 -6.26 -16.25 -6.21
N GLY A 59 -5.31 -15.35 -6.54
CA GLY A 59 -5.47 -13.91 -6.42
C GLY A 59 -4.57 -13.27 -5.35
N PRO A 60 -4.68 -11.94 -5.16
CA PRO A 60 -3.89 -11.20 -4.18
C PRO A 60 -4.32 -11.55 -2.75
N LYS A 61 -3.34 -11.86 -1.88
CA LYS A 61 -3.56 -12.11 -0.44
C LYS A 61 -2.77 -11.11 0.38
N VAL A 62 -3.38 -10.61 1.46
CA VAL A 62 -2.71 -9.72 2.41
C VAL A 62 -1.73 -10.53 3.25
N LEU A 63 -0.49 -10.07 3.34
CA LEU A 63 0.50 -10.54 4.31
C LEU A 63 0.42 -9.72 5.58
N GLU A 64 0.43 -8.39 5.43
CA GLU A 64 0.43 -7.45 6.55
C GLU A 64 -0.09 -6.08 6.11
N PHE A 65 -0.47 -5.27 7.11
CA PHE A 65 -0.71 -3.84 6.95
C PHE A 65 0.30 -3.05 7.78
N ASN A 66 0.80 -1.97 7.21
CA ASN A 66 1.58 -0.97 7.92
C ASN A 66 0.80 0.36 7.91
N ALA A 67 0.76 1.03 9.07
CA ALA A 67 -0.01 2.25 9.26
C ALA A 67 0.75 3.55 8.89
N ARG A 68 1.65 3.45 7.90
CA ARG A 68 2.58 4.50 7.48
C ARG A 68 3.17 4.19 6.11
N PHE A 69 3.88 5.16 5.55
CA PHE A 69 4.73 4.99 4.37
C PHE A 69 5.79 3.88 4.54
N GLY A 70 5.99 3.07 3.50
CA GLY A 70 7.04 2.04 3.44
C GLY A 70 8.45 2.64 3.44
N ASP A 71 9.45 1.90 3.90
CA ASP A 71 10.87 2.26 3.74
C ASP A 71 11.60 0.95 3.40
N PRO A 72 12.19 0.80 2.20
CA PRO A 72 12.57 1.85 1.23
C PRO A 72 11.55 2.18 0.13
N GLU A 73 10.30 1.74 0.23
CA GLU A 73 9.31 1.92 -0.85
C GLU A 73 8.98 3.39 -1.12
N THR A 74 8.97 4.23 -0.08
CA THR A 74 8.65 5.65 -0.22
C THR A 74 9.66 6.38 -1.09
N GLN A 75 10.94 6.03 -1.01
CA GLN A 75 12.02 6.66 -1.75
C GLN A 75 11.85 6.49 -3.27
N VAL A 76 11.21 5.41 -3.71
CA VAL A 76 10.93 5.17 -5.13
C VAL A 76 9.53 5.61 -5.56
N LEU A 77 8.57 5.70 -4.63
CA LEU A 77 7.23 6.21 -4.89
C LEU A 77 7.18 7.73 -4.98
N MET A 78 7.87 8.44 -4.09
CA MET A 78 7.82 9.91 -4.02
C MET A 78 8.17 10.61 -5.33
N PRO A 79 9.22 10.21 -6.08
CA PRO A 79 9.54 10.82 -7.37
C PRO A 79 8.49 10.61 -8.46
N MET A 80 7.57 9.65 -8.29
CA MET A 80 6.52 9.34 -9.27
C MET A 80 5.28 10.22 -9.12
N ILE A 81 5.13 10.90 -7.97
CA ILE A 81 3.99 11.77 -7.69
C ILE A 81 4.12 13.02 -8.55
N LYS A 82 3.09 13.30 -9.34
CA LYS A 82 3.04 14.49 -10.19
C LYS A 82 2.47 15.66 -9.39
N GLY A 83 3.21 16.75 -9.32
CA GLY A 83 2.80 17.98 -8.64
C GLY A 83 3.21 18.02 -7.17
N ASP A 84 2.59 18.92 -6.42
CA ASP A 84 2.84 19.09 -4.99
C ASP A 84 2.08 18.03 -4.18
N ILE A 85 2.81 17.28 -3.35
CA ILE A 85 2.24 16.24 -2.48
C ILE A 85 1.64 16.83 -1.20
N LEU A 86 2.04 18.03 -0.79
CA LEU A 86 1.62 18.63 0.48
C LEU A 86 0.09 18.72 0.62
N PRO A 87 -0.69 19.14 -0.39
CA PRO A 87 -2.15 19.17 -0.30
C PRO A 87 -2.77 17.79 -0.07
N VAL A 88 -2.16 16.74 -0.64
CA VAL A 88 -2.64 15.36 -0.47
C VAL A 88 -2.35 14.86 0.96
N LEU A 89 -1.18 15.17 1.50
CA LEU A 89 -0.82 14.82 2.87
C LEU A 89 -1.66 15.59 3.89
N GLU A 90 -1.94 16.87 3.64
CA GLU A 90 -2.80 17.69 4.47
C GLU A 90 -4.23 17.11 4.51
N ALA A 91 -4.80 16.81 3.34
CA ALA A 91 -6.13 16.19 3.24
C ALA A 91 -6.22 14.80 3.91
N ALA A 92 -5.11 14.07 3.97
CA ALA A 92 -5.05 12.76 4.63
C ALA A 92 -4.86 12.86 6.16
N ALA A 93 -4.44 14.02 6.67
CA ALA A 93 -4.20 14.27 8.10
C ALA A 93 -5.35 15.05 8.78
N SER A 94 -6.19 15.72 7.99
CA SER A 94 -7.42 16.41 8.41
C SER A 94 -8.62 15.47 8.45
#